data_AF-A0A937TW38-F1
#
_entry.id   AF-A0A937TW38-F1
#
_cell.length_a   1.000
_cell.length_b   1.000
_cell.length_c   1.000
_cell.angle_alpha   90.00
_cell.angle_beta   90.00
_cell.angle_gamma   90.00
#
_symmetry.space_group_name_H-M   'P 1'
#
loop_
_entity.id
_entity.type
_entity.pdbx_description
1 polymer ?
#
loop_
_entity_poly.entity_id
_entity_poly.type
_entity_poly.pdbx_seq_one_letter_code
_entity_poly.pdbx_strand_id
1 'polypeptide(L)'
;YARSDRFYIKKFEDETNLRCHLLIDHSKSMGYGTTGYSKAQYAGTLAATLGYFLFNQGDAVGLATFDDQIRDYLPARNRPGYLRRLMLALEALPEGQATDLGPALQRIAQMLTKRGLIVLISDLLTSIDQLESDLGYLCASGHDVVMFNVLDPAELSFDFDSPALFRDIESGRNRYVDPAAAQAEYKRRLTEHLDKVASVCRSLGIDYHLFTTDRPFDLALLDFLMDRMHRRKRIRRRGGSIGGTNA
;
A
#
# COMPACT_ATOMS: atom_id res chain seq x y z
N TYR A 1 -34.17 -46.36 25.26
CA TYR A 1 -34.08 -46.21 23.79
C TYR A 1 -34.93 -45.00 23.39
N ALA A 2 -34.46 -43.90 22.80
CA ALA A 2 -33.16 -43.52 22.26
C ALA A 2 -33.00 -41.99 22.41
N ARG A 3 -31.78 -41.53 22.74
CA ARG A 3 -31.37 -40.12 22.75
C ARG A 3 -31.23 -39.64 21.30
N SER A 4 -31.71 -38.43 21.02
CA SER A 4 -31.47 -37.75 19.74
C SER A 4 -30.07 -37.15 19.73
N ASP A 5 -29.13 -37.81 19.05
CA ASP A 5 -27.84 -37.23 18.68
C ASP A 5 -28.05 -36.18 17.58
N ARG A 6 -28.17 -34.92 17.99
CA ARG A 6 -27.97 -33.78 17.10
C ARG A 6 -26.47 -33.58 16.91
N PHE A 7 -25.95 -34.01 15.77
CA PHE A 7 -24.63 -33.64 15.30
C PHE A 7 -24.56 -32.12 15.10
N TYR A 8 -24.01 -31.42 16.09
CA TYR A 8 -23.51 -30.06 15.90
C TYR A 8 -22.27 -30.14 15.00
N ILE A 9 -22.47 -29.97 13.69
CA ILE A 9 -21.37 -29.64 12.80
C ILE A 9 -20.96 -28.21 13.16
N LYS A 10 -19.96 -28.10 14.05
CA LYS A 10 -19.15 -26.89 14.19
C LYS A 10 -18.46 -26.70 12.84
N LYS A 11 -19.10 -25.97 11.92
CA LYS A 11 -18.42 -25.37 10.79
C LYS A 11 -17.36 -24.47 11.41
N PHE A 12 -16.13 -24.94 11.43
CA PHE A 12 -14.98 -24.06 11.54
C PHE A 12 -15.03 -23.18 10.29
N GLU A 13 -15.65 -22.01 10.41
CA GLU A 13 -15.29 -20.88 9.57
C GLU A 13 -13.76 -20.79 9.64
N ASP A 14 -13.11 -20.84 8.49
CA ASP A 14 -11.65 -20.72 8.36
C ASP A 14 -11.32 -19.31 8.88
N GLU A 15 -11.07 -19.18 10.20
CA GLU A 15 -10.76 -17.92 10.88
C GLU A 15 -9.52 -17.31 10.23
N THR A 16 -9.71 -16.26 9.45
CA THR A 16 -8.58 -15.53 8.87
C THR A 16 -7.94 -14.68 9.97
N ASN A 17 -6.74 -15.07 10.41
CA ASN A 17 -5.95 -14.33 11.41
C ASN A 17 -4.97 -13.33 10.77
N LEU A 18 -5.24 -12.81 9.55
CA LEU A 18 -4.33 -11.83 8.93
C LEU A 18 -4.50 -10.48 9.60
N ARG A 19 -3.36 -9.82 9.80
CA ARG A 19 -3.27 -8.44 10.24
C ARG A 19 -2.77 -7.60 9.08
N CYS A 20 -3.58 -6.69 8.60
CA CYS A 20 -3.25 -5.76 7.52
C CYS A 20 -3.06 -4.35 8.08
N HIS A 21 -2.00 -3.68 7.65
CA HIS A 21 -1.72 -2.28 7.93
C HIS A 21 -1.70 -1.52 6.61
N LEU A 22 -2.70 -0.65 6.42
CA LEU A 22 -2.77 0.27 5.29
C LEU A 22 -1.92 1.50 5.64
N LEU A 23 -0.87 1.77 4.88
CA LEU A 23 -0.02 2.94 5.02
C LEU A 23 -0.26 3.83 3.81
N ILE A 24 -0.72 5.06 4.04
CA ILE A 24 -1.11 5.97 2.95
C ILE A 24 -0.31 7.25 3.06
N ASP A 25 0.36 7.56 1.97
CA ASP A 25 1.08 8.81 1.80
C ASP A 25 0.10 9.98 1.59
N HIS A 26 0.24 10.99 2.44
CA HIS A 26 -0.50 12.25 2.46
C HIS A 26 0.42 13.45 2.17
N SER A 27 1.58 13.21 1.55
CA SER A 27 2.48 14.25 1.09
C SER A 27 1.80 15.17 0.05
N LYS A 28 2.39 16.35 -0.15
CA LYS A 28 1.83 17.37 -1.04
C LYS A 28 1.60 16.87 -2.47
N SER A 29 2.47 16.01 -2.98
CA SER A 29 2.36 15.49 -4.35
C SER A 29 1.14 14.58 -4.52
N MET A 30 0.70 13.90 -3.47
CA MET A 30 -0.53 13.11 -3.45
C MET A 30 -1.80 13.97 -3.62
N GLY A 31 -1.71 15.29 -3.41
CA GLY A 31 -2.80 16.23 -3.70
C GLY A 31 -3.04 16.50 -5.19
N TYR A 32 -2.13 16.08 -6.08
CA TYR A 32 -2.25 16.29 -7.53
C TYR A 32 -3.28 15.36 -8.19
N GLY A 33 -3.96 15.82 -9.24
CA GLY A 33 -4.84 15.00 -10.07
C GLY A 33 -5.45 15.75 -11.25
N THR A 34 -5.58 15.07 -12.40
CA THR A 34 -6.17 15.61 -13.64
C THR A 34 -7.43 14.86 -14.09
N THR A 35 -7.70 13.70 -13.50
CA THR A 35 -8.80 12.79 -13.90
C THR A 35 -10.12 13.05 -13.16
N GLY A 36 -10.23 14.17 -12.44
CA GLY A 36 -11.40 14.53 -11.62
C GLY A 36 -11.27 14.17 -10.13
N TYR A 37 -10.23 13.42 -9.77
CA TYR A 37 -9.87 13.10 -8.38
C TYR A 37 -8.36 13.25 -8.20
N SER A 38 -7.90 13.55 -6.98
CA SER A 38 -6.48 13.54 -6.64
C SER A 38 -5.92 12.13 -6.44
N LYS A 39 -4.60 11.97 -6.52
CA LYS A 39 -3.89 10.72 -6.15
C LYS A 39 -4.25 10.26 -4.74
N ALA A 40 -4.39 11.17 -3.77
CA ALA A 40 -4.79 10.85 -2.41
C ALA A 40 -6.23 10.32 -2.34
N GLN A 41 -7.16 10.91 -3.09
CA GLN A 41 -8.53 10.40 -3.17
C GLN A 41 -8.56 8.99 -3.81
N TYR A 42 -7.77 8.79 -4.86
CA TYR A 42 -7.61 7.47 -5.50
C TYR A 42 -7.02 6.45 -4.51
N ALA A 43 -5.94 6.81 -3.81
CA ALA A 43 -5.28 5.98 -2.81
C ALA A 43 -6.19 5.64 -1.63
N GLY A 44 -6.94 6.61 -1.11
CA GLY A 44 -7.94 6.42 -0.05
C GLY A 44 -9.06 5.48 -0.49
N THR A 45 -9.54 5.60 -1.73
CA THR A 45 -10.56 4.70 -2.30
C THR A 45 -10.03 3.27 -2.47
N LEU A 46 -8.80 3.13 -2.93
CA LEU A 46 -8.11 1.84 -3.05
C LEU A 46 -7.98 1.16 -1.68
N ALA A 47 -7.47 1.91 -0.69
CA ALA A 47 -7.33 1.46 0.69
C ALA A 47 -8.68 1.11 1.33
N ALA A 48 -9.72 1.90 1.08
CA ALA A 48 -11.06 1.67 1.60
C ALA A 48 -11.64 0.37 1.06
N THR A 49 -11.48 0.14 -0.24
CA THR A 49 -11.97 -1.07 -0.89
C THR A 49 -11.26 -2.31 -0.35
N LEU A 50 -9.93 -2.27 -0.24
CA LEU A 50 -9.14 -3.37 0.32
C LEU A 50 -9.47 -3.61 1.80
N GLY A 51 -9.53 -2.55 2.59
CA GLY A 51 -9.85 -2.60 4.01
C GLY A 51 -11.25 -3.14 4.27
N TYR A 52 -12.23 -2.74 3.46
CA TYR A 52 -13.60 -3.27 3.50
C TYR A 52 -13.64 -4.77 3.24
N PHE A 53 -12.97 -5.23 2.18
CA PHE A 53 -12.92 -6.64 1.82
C PHE A 53 -12.29 -7.49 2.92
N LEU A 54 -11.10 -7.10 3.40
CA LEU A 54 -10.38 -7.82 4.46
C LEU A 54 -11.18 -7.84 5.77
N PHE A 55 -11.78 -6.70 6.15
CA PHE A 55 -12.59 -6.62 7.35
C PHE A 55 -13.81 -7.55 7.30
N ASN A 56 -14.50 -7.61 6.17
CA ASN A 56 -15.64 -8.51 5.97
C ASN A 56 -15.24 -9.99 5.97
N GLN A 57 -13.99 -10.31 5.64
CA GLN A 57 -13.46 -11.67 5.72
C GLN A 57 -13.11 -12.09 7.17
N GLY A 58 -13.10 -11.16 8.13
CA GLY A 58 -12.71 -11.40 9.52
C GLY A 58 -11.27 -10.96 9.84
N ASP A 59 -10.52 -10.43 8.86
CA ASP A 59 -9.15 -9.97 9.07
C ASP A 59 -9.08 -8.65 9.84
N ALA A 60 -8.01 -8.45 10.62
CA ALA A 60 -7.78 -7.22 11.36
C ALA A 60 -7.12 -6.18 10.45
N VAL A 61 -7.77 -5.02 10.27
CA VAL A 61 -7.27 -3.95 9.40
C VAL A 61 -6.91 -2.73 10.24
N GLY A 62 -5.73 -2.16 10.01
CA GLY A 62 -5.26 -0.92 10.59
C GLY A 62 -4.93 0.10 9.51
N LEU A 63 -4.78 1.35 9.91
CA LEU A 63 -4.46 2.47 9.02
C LEU A 63 -3.37 3.33 9.67
N ALA A 64 -2.43 3.80 8.88
CA ALA A 64 -1.64 4.98 9.20
C ALA A 64 -1.60 5.89 7.97
N THR A 65 -1.90 7.17 8.16
CA THR A 65 -1.67 8.21 7.16
C THR A 65 -0.42 8.97 7.57
N PHE A 66 0.41 9.36 6.60
CA PHE A 66 1.67 10.00 6.92
C PHE A 66 2.19 10.89 5.80
N ASP A 67 3.03 11.84 6.18
CA ASP A 67 3.88 12.65 5.30
C ASP A 67 5.31 12.66 5.88
N ASP A 68 5.85 13.81 6.30
CA ASP A 68 7.06 13.85 7.13
C ASP A 68 6.83 13.31 8.54
N GLN A 69 5.56 13.21 8.96
CA GLN A 69 5.15 12.69 10.26
C GLN A 69 3.94 11.76 10.12
N ILE A 70 3.69 10.96 11.16
CA ILE A 70 2.47 10.17 11.25
C ILE A 70 1.31 11.13 11.57
N ARG A 71 0.30 11.19 10.71
CA ARG A 71 -0.88 12.06 10.85
C ARG A 71 -1.98 11.35 11.62
N ASP A 72 -2.38 10.18 11.14
CA ASP A 72 -3.32 9.31 11.83
C ASP A 72 -2.73 7.93 12.05
N TYR A 73 -3.14 7.31 13.15
CA TYR A 73 -2.85 5.91 13.43
C TYR A 73 -4.04 5.20 14.05
N LEU A 74 -4.49 4.14 13.37
CA LEU A 74 -5.55 3.25 13.78
C LEU A 74 -5.00 1.81 13.84
N PRO A 75 -4.86 1.21 15.04
CA PRO A 75 -4.22 -0.08 15.20
C PRO A 75 -5.06 -1.22 14.61
N ALA A 76 -4.44 -2.19 13.95
CA ALA A 76 -5.21 -3.23 13.25
C ALA A 76 -6.14 -4.04 14.18
N ARG A 77 -7.45 -3.97 13.89
CA ARG A 77 -8.55 -4.58 14.67
C ARG A 77 -9.70 -5.01 13.76
N ASN A 78 -10.39 -6.08 14.14
CA ASN A 78 -11.69 -6.45 13.58
C ASN A 78 -12.73 -6.45 14.72
N ARG A 79 -13.54 -5.39 14.81
CA ARG A 79 -14.59 -5.27 15.82
C ARG A 79 -15.73 -4.35 15.34
N PRO A 80 -16.97 -4.54 15.81
CA PRO A 80 -18.10 -3.70 15.41
C PRO A 80 -17.81 -2.19 15.51
N GLY A 81 -18.23 -1.43 14.50
CA GLY A 81 -18.03 0.03 14.43
C GLY A 81 -16.61 0.48 14.05
N TYR A 82 -15.61 -0.40 14.05
CA TYR A 82 -14.24 -0.04 13.69
C TYR A 82 -14.08 0.29 12.20
N LEU A 83 -14.76 -0.46 11.34
CA LEU A 83 -14.75 -0.23 9.89
C LEU A 83 -15.20 1.19 9.53
N ARG A 84 -16.28 1.69 10.15
CA ARG A 84 -16.76 3.06 9.92
C ARG A 84 -15.70 4.11 10.29
N ARG A 85 -14.98 3.91 11.40
CA ARG A 85 -13.89 4.82 11.80
C ARG A 85 -12.73 4.78 10.81
N LEU A 86 -12.41 3.60 10.28
CA LEU A 86 -11.41 3.44 9.24
C LEU A 86 -11.81 4.19 7.96
N MET A 87 -13.06 4.05 7.50
CA MET A 87 -13.56 4.77 6.31
C MET A 87 -13.50 6.28 6.47
N LEU A 88 -13.93 6.81 7.63
CA LEU A 88 -13.84 8.25 7.90
C LEU A 88 -12.40 8.78 7.91
N ALA A 89 -11.45 7.99 8.41
CA ALA A 89 -10.04 8.38 8.39
C ALA A 89 -9.45 8.38 6.97
N LEU A 90 -9.97 7.54 6.07
CA LEU A 90 -9.57 7.49 4.67
C LEU A 90 -10.15 8.62 3.81
N GLU A 91 -11.20 9.29 4.29
CA GLU A 91 -11.77 10.48 3.63
C GLU A 91 -10.92 11.75 3.85
N ALA A 92 -9.98 11.72 4.80
CA ALA A 92 -9.13 12.86 5.09
C ALA A 92 -8.24 13.22 3.89
N LEU A 93 -8.20 14.51 3.54
CA LEU A 93 -7.36 15.02 2.46
C LEU A 93 -5.92 15.22 2.94
N PRO A 94 -4.93 15.20 2.03
CA PRO A 94 -3.54 15.49 2.38
C PRO A 94 -3.39 16.96 2.77
N GLU A 95 -2.96 17.22 4.02
CA GLU A 95 -2.62 18.56 4.53
C GLU A 95 -1.09 18.80 4.59
N GLY A 96 -0.30 17.82 4.14
CA GLY A 96 1.15 17.79 4.29
C GLY A 96 1.91 18.83 3.46
N GLN A 97 3.00 19.34 4.03
CA GLN A 97 3.89 20.32 3.40
C GLN A 97 5.14 19.69 2.77
N ALA A 98 5.51 18.48 3.20
CA ALA A 98 6.79 17.82 2.88
C ALA A 98 6.59 16.42 2.27
N THR A 99 7.59 15.96 1.52
CA THR A 99 7.60 14.69 0.77
C THR A 99 8.66 13.71 1.30
N ASP A 100 9.25 13.98 2.47
CA ASP A 100 10.23 13.05 3.04
C ASP A 100 9.52 11.96 3.85
N LEU A 101 9.26 10.85 3.16
CA LEU A 101 8.53 9.69 3.71
C LEU A 101 9.34 8.89 4.75
N GLY A 102 10.67 9.04 4.76
CA GLY A 102 11.54 8.11 5.47
C GLY A 102 11.37 8.11 6.99
N PRO A 103 11.44 9.28 7.67
CA PRO A 103 11.26 9.36 9.11
C PRO A 103 9.91 8.84 9.60
N ALA A 104 8.85 9.02 8.81
CA ALA A 104 7.52 8.52 9.16
C ALA A 104 7.43 7.00 9.00
N LEU A 105 7.92 6.44 7.88
CA LEU A 105 7.94 4.99 7.64
C LEU A 105 8.73 4.24 8.71
N GLN A 106 9.90 4.75 9.12
CA GLN A 106 10.69 4.15 10.19
C GLN A 106 9.95 4.12 11.52
N ARG A 107 9.27 5.21 11.89
CA ARG A 107 8.46 5.26 13.12
C ARG A 107 7.28 4.30 13.05
N ILE A 108 6.60 4.23 11.91
CA ILE A 108 5.52 3.26 11.70
C ILE A 108 6.06 1.84 11.89
N ALA A 109 7.18 1.51 11.24
CA ALA A 109 7.79 0.19 11.34
C ALA A 109 8.11 -0.22 12.79
N GLN A 110 8.59 0.72 13.62
CA GLN A 110 8.84 0.48 15.04
C GLN A 110 7.55 0.24 15.85
N MET A 111 6.42 0.84 15.45
CA MET A 111 5.12 0.63 16.09
C MET A 111 4.48 -0.72 15.70
N LEU A 112 4.85 -1.27 14.53
CA LEU A 112 4.33 -2.54 14.00
C LEU A 112 5.03 -3.75 14.64
N THR A 113 4.66 -4.06 15.88
CA THR A 113 5.29 -5.15 16.66
C THR A 113 4.91 -6.57 16.25
N LYS A 114 3.88 -6.74 15.43
CA LYS A 114 3.39 -8.07 14.99
C LYS A 114 3.48 -8.18 13.48
N ARG A 115 4.07 -9.28 13.01
CA ARG A 115 4.10 -9.64 11.59
C ARG A 115 2.70 -9.59 10.98
N GLY A 116 2.63 -9.12 9.76
CA GLY A 116 1.38 -8.90 9.05
C GLY A 116 1.63 -8.42 7.64
N LEU A 117 0.54 -8.21 6.93
CA LEU A 117 0.51 -7.55 5.63
C LEU A 117 0.67 -6.05 5.83
N ILE A 118 1.59 -5.43 5.10
CA ILE A 118 1.71 -3.98 4.97
C ILE A 118 1.36 -3.61 3.54
N VAL A 119 0.39 -2.74 3.37
CA VAL A 119 0.00 -2.20 2.07
C VAL A 119 0.37 -0.73 2.08
N LEU A 120 1.40 -0.37 1.33
CA LEU A 120 1.87 1.00 1.21
C LEU A 120 1.37 1.60 -0.11
N ILE A 121 0.72 2.75 -0.04
CA ILE A 121 0.16 3.48 -1.19
C ILE A 121 0.78 4.89 -1.21
N SER A 122 1.54 5.19 -2.26
CA SER A 122 2.31 6.44 -2.41
C SER A 122 2.62 6.67 -3.89
N ASP A 123 3.02 7.88 -4.27
CA ASP A 123 3.61 8.15 -5.59
C ASP A 123 5.13 7.87 -5.66
N LEU A 124 5.73 7.53 -4.51
CA LEU A 124 7.12 7.12 -4.34
C LEU A 124 8.14 8.12 -4.91
N LEU A 125 7.79 9.42 -4.89
CA LEU A 125 8.67 10.50 -5.32
C LEU A 125 9.69 10.86 -4.21
N THR A 126 10.49 9.87 -3.82
CA THR A 126 11.54 9.96 -2.78
C THR A 126 12.87 9.42 -3.32
N SER A 127 13.97 9.58 -2.58
CA SER A 127 15.27 9.04 -2.99
C SER A 127 15.28 7.50 -2.92
N ILE A 128 15.96 6.87 -3.88
CA ILE A 128 16.04 5.40 -3.97
C ILE A 128 16.75 4.80 -2.75
N ASP A 129 17.84 5.42 -2.30
CA ASP A 129 18.62 4.92 -1.15
C ASP A 129 17.79 4.90 0.14
N GLN A 130 16.97 5.95 0.35
CA GLN A 130 16.08 6.03 1.51
C GLN A 130 14.97 4.99 1.41
N LEU A 131 14.36 4.86 0.23
CA LEU A 131 13.32 3.87 -0.03
C LEU A 131 13.81 2.44 0.22
N GLU A 132 15.00 2.09 -0.28
CA GLU A 132 15.58 0.77 -0.09
C GLU A 132 15.83 0.46 1.40
N SER A 133 16.37 1.43 2.15
CA SER A 133 16.58 1.30 3.59
C SER A 133 15.27 1.07 4.35
N ASP A 134 14.25 1.89 4.09
CA ASP A 134 12.99 1.84 4.83
C ASP A 134 12.17 0.58 4.50
N LEU A 135 12.09 0.21 3.22
CA LEU A 135 11.45 -1.02 2.79
C LEU A 135 12.21 -2.26 3.27
N GLY A 136 13.54 -2.22 3.27
CA GLY A 136 14.40 -3.27 3.79
C GLY A 136 14.12 -3.55 5.26
N TYR A 137 13.96 -2.51 6.08
CA TYR A 137 13.62 -2.65 7.50
C TYR A 137 12.24 -3.29 7.73
N LEU A 138 11.23 -2.89 6.95
CA LEU A 138 9.89 -3.47 7.01
C LEU A 138 9.91 -4.97 6.67
N CYS A 139 10.60 -5.34 5.59
CA CYS A 139 10.73 -6.73 5.15
C CYS A 139 11.54 -7.57 6.16
N ALA A 140 12.66 -7.04 6.67
CA ALA A 140 13.51 -7.71 7.67
C ALA A 140 12.75 -7.99 8.99
N SER A 141 11.76 -7.16 9.33
CA SER A 141 10.88 -7.37 10.48
C SER A 141 9.86 -8.52 10.27
N GLY A 142 9.86 -9.14 9.09
CA GLY A 142 9.02 -10.28 8.74
C GLY A 142 7.62 -9.89 8.26
N HIS A 143 7.44 -8.65 7.83
CA HIS A 143 6.21 -8.21 7.17
C HIS A 143 6.19 -8.64 5.71
N ASP A 144 4.98 -8.94 5.25
CA ASP A 144 4.68 -9.15 3.85
C ASP A 144 4.22 -7.81 3.27
N VAL A 145 5.04 -7.21 2.41
CA VAL A 145 4.86 -5.83 1.95
C VAL A 145 4.34 -5.82 0.51
N VAL A 146 3.35 -4.96 0.29
CA VAL A 146 2.74 -4.70 -1.02
C VAL A 146 2.80 -3.21 -1.25
N MET A 147 3.22 -2.85 -2.45
CA MET A 147 3.41 -1.47 -2.84
C MET A 147 2.48 -1.11 -3.99
N PHE A 148 1.66 -0.09 -3.77
CA PHE A 148 0.86 0.56 -4.79
C PHE A 148 1.46 1.93 -5.09
N ASN A 149 2.17 2.01 -6.22
CA ASN A 149 2.63 3.28 -6.74
C ASN A 149 1.50 3.95 -7.52
N VAL A 150 1.02 5.10 -7.06
CA VAL A 150 -0.11 5.82 -7.67
C VAL A 150 0.42 7.08 -8.34
N LEU A 151 0.27 7.17 -9.65
CA LEU A 151 0.61 8.36 -10.44
C LEU A 151 -0.62 8.90 -11.17
N ASP A 152 -0.60 10.18 -11.48
CA ASP A 152 -1.57 10.75 -12.42
C ASP A 152 -1.10 10.52 -13.88
N PRO A 153 -2.01 10.24 -14.84
CA PRO A 153 -1.64 10.09 -16.25
C PRO A 153 -0.84 11.26 -16.81
N ALA A 154 -1.14 12.49 -16.38
CA ALA A 154 -0.42 13.67 -16.82
C ALA A 154 1.03 13.72 -16.29
N GLU A 155 1.32 13.07 -15.16
CA GLU A 155 2.69 12.90 -14.69
C GLU A 155 3.48 11.96 -15.60
N LEU A 156 2.84 10.93 -16.17
CA LEU A 156 3.51 10.01 -17.10
C LEU A 156 3.65 10.59 -18.51
N SER A 157 2.59 11.22 -19.02
CA SER A 157 2.59 11.82 -20.35
C SER A 157 3.28 13.18 -20.40
N PHE A 158 3.48 13.81 -19.24
CA PHE A 158 3.98 15.18 -19.11
C PHE A 158 3.14 16.18 -19.92
N ASP A 159 1.82 15.98 -19.95
CA ASP A 159 0.90 16.90 -20.65
C ASP A 159 0.53 18.05 -19.72
N PHE A 160 1.53 18.86 -19.35
CA PHE A 160 1.34 20.04 -18.52
C PHE A 160 1.12 21.28 -19.41
N ASP A 161 -0.12 21.77 -19.50
CA ASP A 161 -0.49 23.00 -20.25
C ASP A 161 0.03 24.30 -19.63
N SER A 162 0.65 24.23 -18.45
CA SER A 162 1.18 25.38 -17.72
C SER A 162 2.62 25.09 -17.25
N PRO A 163 3.50 26.10 -17.19
CA PRO A 163 4.82 25.96 -16.59
C PRO A 163 4.67 25.57 -15.11
N ALA A 164 4.70 24.26 -14.86
CA ALA A 164 4.60 23.71 -13.52
C ALA A 164 5.94 23.86 -12.82
N LEU A 165 5.89 24.20 -11.53
CA LEU A 165 7.06 24.33 -10.68
C LEU A 165 7.64 22.93 -10.46
N PHE A 166 8.63 22.51 -11.26
CA PHE A 166 9.23 21.19 -11.13
C PHE A 166 10.16 21.17 -9.92
N ARG A 167 9.81 20.37 -8.92
CA ARG A 167 10.69 20.08 -7.79
C ARG A 167 11.53 18.86 -8.14
N ASP A 168 12.83 19.07 -8.22
CA ASP A 168 13.80 18.01 -8.46
C ASP A 168 13.86 17.10 -7.21
N ILE A 169 13.56 15.80 -7.38
CA ILE A 169 13.48 14.81 -6.30
C ILE A 169 14.85 14.56 -5.65
N GLU A 170 15.94 14.74 -6.40
CA GLU A 170 17.31 14.51 -5.91
C GLU A 170 17.84 15.69 -5.06
N SER A 171 17.45 16.91 -5.41
CA SER A 171 17.97 18.14 -4.79
C SER A 171 16.95 18.91 -3.94
N GLY A 172 15.67 18.56 -4.03
CA GLY A 172 14.57 19.24 -3.34
C GLY A 172 14.29 20.66 -3.83
N ARG A 173 14.97 21.13 -4.88
CA ARG A 173 14.91 22.51 -5.40
C ARG A 173 13.86 22.66 -6.49
N ASN A 174 13.15 23.79 -6.47
CA ASN A 174 12.23 24.19 -7.53
C ASN A 174 13.05 24.72 -8.71
N ARG A 175 12.89 24.13 -9.90
CA ARG A 175 13.49 24.65 -11.14
C ARG A 175 12.38 25.12 -12.08
N TYR A 176 12.50 26.35 -12.56
CA TYR A 176 11.76 26.81 -13.71
C TYR A 176 12.40 26.18 -14.94
N VAL A 177 11.68 25.28 -15.60
CA VAL A 177 12.13 24.66 -16.84
C VAL A 177 11.05 24.89 -17.87
N ASP A 178 11.46 25.27 -19.08
CA ASP A 178 10.57 25.31 -20.24
C ASP A 178 9.98 23.90 -20.44
N PRO A 179 8.64 23.71 -20.33
CA PRO A 179 8.01 22.40 -20.44
C PRO A 179 8.38 21.66 -21.73
N ALA A 180 8.52 22.36 -22.86
CA ALA A 180 8.83 21.73 -24.14
C ALA A 180 10.27 21.16 -24.18
N ALA A 181 11.22 21.87 -23.56
CA ALA A 181 12.60 21.41 -23.44
C ALA A 181 12.80 20.40 -22.29
N ALA A 182 11.95 20.43 -21.26
CA ALA A 182 12.01 19.58 -20.08
C ALA A 182 11.37 18.20 -20.28
N GLN A 183 10.39 18.09 -21.18
CA GLN A 183 9.53 16.91 -21.28
C GLN A 183 10.33 15.62 -21.48
N ALA A 184 11.27 15.61 -22.43
CA ALA A 184 12.05 14.41 -22.75
C ALA A 184 12.95 13.98 -21.56
N GLU A 185 13.62 14.94 -20.92
CA GLU A 185 14.50 14.68 -19.79
C GLU A 185 13.71 14.25 -18.55
N TYR A 186 12.56 14.87 -18.29
CA TYR A 186 11.66 14.46 -17.21
C TYR A 186 11.17 13.04 -17.43
N LYS A 187 10.65 12.71 -18.62
CA LYS A 187 10.17 11.35 -18.93
C LYS A 187 11.28 10.31 -18.75
N ARG A 188 12.50 10.63 -19.18
CA ARG A 188 13.68 9.78 -18.96
C ARG A 188 13.94 9.56 -17.47
N ARG A 189 14.03 10.64 -16.69
CA ARG A 189 14.26 10.55 -15.23
C ARG A 189 13.16 9.81 -14.49
N LEU A 190 11.89 10.07 -14.82
CA LEU A 190 10.75 9.37 -14.22
C LEU A 190 10.80 7.88 -14.55
N THR A 191 11.08 7.52 -15.80
CA THR A 191 11.21 6.11 -16.21
C THR A 191 12.36 5.43 -15.47
N GLU A 192 13.54 6.06 -15.42
CA GLU A 192 14.70 5.57 -14.67
C GLU A 192 14.39 5.42 -13.18
N HIS A 193 13.64 6.35 -12.60
CA HIS A 193 13.19 6.28 -11.21
C HIS A 193 12.25 5.10 -10.97
N LEU A 194 11.22 4.95 -11.80
CA LEU A 194 10.25 3.85 -11.71
C LEU A 194 10.91 2.48 -11.88
N ASP A 195 11.88 2.36 -12.78
CA ASP A 195 12.65 1.14 -12.98
C ASP A 195 13.50 0.78 -11.75
N LYS A 196 14.14 1.77 -11.13
CA LYS A 196 14.90 1.59 -9.88
C LYS A 196 13.98 1.19 -8.72
N VAL A 197 12.85 1.88 -8.54
CA VAL A 197 11.84 1.52 -7.53
C VAL A 197 11.38 0.08 -7.73
N ALA A 198 11.02 -0.30 -8.96
CA ALA A 198 10.60 -1.66 -9.26
C ALA A 198 11.73 -2.68 -9.01
N SER A 199 12.99 -2.31 -9.27
CA SER A 199 14.16 -3.16 -8.98
C SER A 199 14.37 -3.38 -7.50
N VAL A 200 14.27 -2.32 -6.68
CA VAL A 200 14.36 -2.40 -5.21
C VAL A 200 13.21 -3.25 -4.64
N CYS A 201 11.98 -3.02 -5.09
CA CYS A 201 10.85 -3.84 -4.66
C CYS A 201 11.07 -5.33 -5.01
N ARG A 202 11.56 -5.64 -6.22
CA ARG A 202 11.86 -7.02 -6.62
C ARG A 202 12.97 -7.65 -5.80
N SER A 203 14.06 -6.92 -5.50
CA SER A 203 15.17 -7.47 -4.71
C SER A 203 14.75 -7.76 -3.27
N LEU A 204 13.82 -6.97 -2.72
CA LEU A 204 13.24 -7.15 -1.39
C LEU A 204 12.05 -8.13 -1.35
N GLY A 205 11.60 -8.64 -2.50
CA GLY A 205 10.45 -9.56 -2.58
C GLY A 205 9.09 -8.90 -2.35
N ILE A 206 9.00 -7.59 -2.58
CA ILE A 206 7.79 -6.77 -2.43
C ILE A 206 6.96 -6.90 -3.70
N ASP A 207 5.67 -7.22 -3.55
CA ASP A 207 4.72 -7.22 -4.66
C ASP A 207 4.43 -5.73 -5.04
N TYR A 208 4.96 -5.27 -6.18
CA TYR A 208 4.88 -3.89 -6.65
C TYR A 208 3.90 -3.72 -7.80
N HIS A 209 3.02 -2.72 -7.69
CA HIS A 209 2.03 -2.39 -8.70
C HIS A 209 2.01 -0.89 -8.98
N LEU A 210 2.15 -0.51 -10.25
CA LEU A 210 1.97 0.86 -10.73
C LEU A 210 0.53 1.06 -11.20
N PHE A 211 -0.11 2.08 -10.66
CA PHE A 211 -1.47 2.50 -10.98
C PHE A 211 -1.48 3.93 -11.49
N THR A 212 -2.39 4.19 -12.42
CA THR A 212 -2.73 5.53 -12.87
C THR A 212 -4.13 5.88 -12.42
N THR A 213 -4.36 7.14 -12.06
CA THR A 213 -5.66 7.62 -11.52
C THR A 213 -6.84 7.52 -12.50
N ASP A 214 -6.58 7.20 -13.78
CA ASP A 214 -7.59 6.93 -14.82
C ASP A 214 -7.99 5.45 -14.94
N ARG A 215 -7.30 4.54 -14.22
CA ARG A 215 -7.60 3.11 -14.27
C ARG A 215 -8.62 2.71 -13.21
N PRO A 216 -9.66 1.95 -13.56
CA PRO A 216 -10.49 1.30 -12.57
C PRO A 216 -9.64 0.27 -11.81
N PHE A 217 -9.69 0.32 -10.47
CA PHE A 217 -8.86 -0.49 -9.57
C PHE A 217 -9.42 -1.89 -9.32
N ASP A 218 -10.63 -2.17 -9.78
CA ASP A 218 -11.37 -3.41 -9.59
C ASP A 218 -10.63 -4.65 -10.11
N LEU A 219 -10.07 -4.62 -11.32
CA LEU A 219 -9.39 -5.78 -11.91
C LEU A 219 -8.05 -6.11 -11.22
N ALA A 220 -7.23 -5.10 -10.97
CA ALA A 220 -5.91 -5.31 -10.38
C ALA A 220 -5.99 -5.62 -8.87
N LEU A 221 -7.01 -5.12 -8.17
CA LEU A 221 -7.28 -5.51 -6.79
C LEU A 221 -7.77 -6.97 -6.70
N LEU A 222 -8.58 -7.41 -7.66
CA LEU A 222 -9.06 -8.79 -7.73
C LEU A 222 -7.90 -9.78 -7.94
N ASP A 223 -7.01 -9.49 -8.89
CA ASP A 223 -5.82 -10.32 -9.15
C ASP A 223 -4.92 -10.40 -7.92
N PHE A 224 -4.66 -9.26 -7.27
CA PHE A 224 -3.91 -9.18 -6.01
C PHE A 224 -4.53 -10.05 -4.90
N LEU A 225 -5.84 -9.92 -4.69
CA LEU A 225 -6.58 -10.68 -3.68
C LEU A 225 -6.58 -12.19 -4.01
N MET A 226 -6.78 -12.54 -5.28
CA MET A 226 -6.77 -13.93 -5.74
C MET A 226 -5.40 -14.59 -5.59
N ASP A 227 -4.32 -13.91 -5.95
CA ASP A 227 -2.96 -14.41 -5.79
C ASP A 227 -2.62 -14.68 -4.32
N ARG A 228 -3.07 -13.81 -3.41
CA ARG A 228 -2.92 -14.04 -1.97
C ARG A 228 -3.75 -15.20 -1.45
N MET A 229 -4.99 -15.34 -1.91
CA MET A 229 -5.82 -16.51 -1.58
C MET A 229 -5.15 -17.82 -2.04
N HIS A 230 -4.42 -17.80 -3.17
CA HIS A 230 -3.69 -18.95 -3.68
C HIS A 230 -2.37 -19.21 -2.93
N ARG A 231 -1.58 -18.18 -2.61
CA ARG A 231 -0.34 -18.32 -1.80
C ARG A 231 -0.65 -18.88 -0.40
N ARG A 232 -1.80 -18.54 0.19
CA ARG A 232 -2.34 -19.13 1.45
C ARG A 232 -2.53 -20.66 1.36
N LYS A 233 -3.01 -21.21 0.24
CA LYS A 233 -3.18 -22.67 0.06
C LYS A 233 -1.85 -23.43 -0.06
N ARG A 234 -0.83 -22.80 -0.66
CA ARG A 234 0.49 -23.42 -0.89
C ARG A 234 1.32 -23.56 0.40
N ILE A 235 1.28 -22.57 1.29
CA ILE A 235 1.99 -22.62 2.58
C ILE A 235 1.40 -23.73 3.49
N ARG A 236 0.08 -23.91 3.51
CA ARG A 236 -0.60 -25.01 4.24
C ARG A 236 -0.20 -26.41 3.78
N ARG A 237 0.09 -26.63 2.48
CA ARG A 237 0.49 -27.95 1.95
C ARG A 237 1.91 -28.39 2.35
N ARG A 238 2.83 -27.45 2.61
CA ARG A 238 4.20 -27.78 3.05
C ARG A 238 4.29 -28.08 4.54
N GLY A 239 3.43 -27.48 5.37
CA GLY A 239 3.41 -27.70 6.84
C GLY A 239 2.67 -28.96 7.31
N GLY A 240 2.03 -29.72 6.42
CA GLY A 240 1.17 -30.86 6.77
C GLY A 240 1.78 -32.26 6.62
N SER A 241 3.12 -32.39 6.51
CA SER A 241 3.78 -33.69 6.24
C SER A 241 4.77 -34.16 7.32
N ILE A 242 4.64 -33.69 8.56
CA ILE A 242 5.41 -34.27 9.69
C ILE A 242 4.41 -34.73 10.76
N GLY A 243 4.13 -36.02 10.77
CA GLY A 243 3.36 -36.67 11.82
C GLY A 243 2.66 -37.94 11.37
N GLY A 244 3.38 -39.06 11.37
CA GLY A 244 2.71 -40.37 11.34
C GLY A 244 3.52 -41.54 10.80
N THR A 245 4.56 -41.99 11.53
CA THR A 245 4.80 -43.43 11.67
C THR A 245 5.49 -43.70 13.00
N ASN A 246 4.70 -44.07 14.00
CA ASN A 246 5.13 -44.93 15.09
C ASN A 246 4.64 -46.33 14.74
N ALA A 247 5.57 -47.26 14.60
CA ALA A 247 5.45 -48.67 14.96
C ALA A 247 6.85 -49.17 15.31
#